data_AF-A0A2R6HP07-F1
#
_entry.id   AF-A0A2R6HP07-F1
#
_cell.length_a   1.000
_cell.length_b   1.000
_cell.length_c   1.000
_cell.angle_alpha   90.00
_cell.angle_beta   90.00
_cell.angle_gamma   90.00
#
_symmetry.space_group_name_H-M   'P 1'
#
loop_
_entity.id
_entity.type
_entity.pdbx_description
1 polymer ?
#
loop_
_entity_poly.entity_id
_entity_poly.type
_entity_poly.pdbx_seq_one_letter_code
_entity_poly.pdbx_strand_id
1 'polypeptide(L)'
;MPAGYSLSEEPLPDDAELEIGGIDARENGTVVVSTRHGEIWQYDPDATSWTRVTNSLHNALGVWVDDDSGDIFTTQMPALTRVIDEDGDGTAERYETITDEWGFSSNYHEFAFGPVRDSEGNFYLNLNLTEGAGGKVKEALMGAGSAYRGWAIKVTPDGEFVPYASGLCSPSGIGINGNDEVFITDNEGDYMPANHLSHLREGEFYGHPASLKDHPAFEDRNLDDIPNGEYDDMRTDHAVWIPREESFSTTGPAFDTAGNFGPFDGQVFMGELTQAKVLRASLETVDGQYQGALFNFGSELTSEPTSLTFSPDGSTLWIGETTRGWGSTGYRPYGLQRIEYDGETTPFEMHSVHIQSSGFDIEFTRPVDPATVEDPAGYDISHFGWDNNDEYGSDRMDTETLATDEIEVSVGDDGTVVTLSLPEIYVTP
;
A
#
# COMPACT_ATOMS: atom_id res chain seq x y z
N MET A 1 12.39 14.27 -7.95
CA MET A 1 12.06 14.68 -6.58
C MET A 1 11.50 16.09 -6.57
N PRO A 2 10.46 16.37 -5.75
CA PRO A 2 9.98 17.73 -5.52
C PRO A 2 11.08 18.59 -4.87
N ALA A 3 10.98 19.91 -5.01
CA ALA A 3 11.92 20.81 -4.35
C ALA A 3 11.88 20.63 -2.81
N GLY A 4 13.04 20.69 -2.16
CA GLY A 4 13.16 20.46 -0.71
C GLY A 4 13.32 19.01 -0.29
N TYR A 5 13.23 18.06 -1.23
CA TYR A 5 13.44 16.64 -0.95
C TYR A 5 14.73 16.15 -1.60
N SER A 6 15.42 15.24 -0.90
CA SER A 6 16.60 14.55 -1.41
C SER A 6 16.46 13.05 -1.26
N LEU A 7 16.97 12.30 -2.23
CA LEU A 7 17.03 10.84 -2.22
C LEU A 7 18.47 10.42 -1.92
N SER A 8 18.66 9.58 -0.90
CA SER A 8 19.94 8.92 -0.62
C SER A 8 19.79 7.40 -0.62
N GLU A 9 20.92 6.73 -0.82
CA GLU A 9 21.05 5.29 -0.76
C GLU A 9 21.99 4.92 0.39
N GLU A 10 21.59 3.94 1.20
CA GLU A 10 22.38 3.50 2.33
C GLU A 10 23.34 2.36 1.97
N PRO A 11 24.52 2.31 2.60
CA PRO A 11 25.43 1.20 2.43
C PRO A 11 24.81 -0.08 3.01
N LEU A 12 24.90 -1.15 2.22
CA LEU A 12 24.41 -2.48 2.59
C LEU A 12 25.53 -3.30 3.25
N PRO A 13 25.21 -4.31 4.07
CA PRO A 13 26.21 -5.25 4.60
C PRO A 13 26.91 -6.03 3.47
N ASP A 14 28.23 -6.22 3.57
CA ASP A 14 29.05 -6.87 2.54
C ASP A 14 28.66 -8.33 2.25
N ASP A 15 28.03 -9.00 3.21
CA ASP A 15 27.74 -10.44 3.19
C ASP A 15 26.25 -10.78 3.22
N ALA A 16 25.37 -9.84 2.85
CA ALA A 16 23.93 -10.10 2.71
C ALA A 16 23.32 -9.54 1.41
N GLU A 17 22.43 -10.34 0.81
CA GLU A 17 21.51 -9.89 -0.22
C GLU A 17 20.26 -9.34 0.49
N LEU A 18 20.27 -8.03 0.76
CA LEU A 18 19.27 -7.38 1.60
C LEU A 18 17.97 -7.16 0.82
N GLU A 19 17.31 -8.24 0.39
CA GLU A 19 16.02 -8.24 -0.28
C GLU A 19 14.90 -7.84 0.70
N ILE A 20 14.81 -6.55 1.02
CA ILE A 20 13.91 -6.03 2.05
C ILE A 20 12.46 -6.24 1.62
N GLY A 21 11.69 -6.95 2.45
CA GLY A 21 10.26 -7.15 2.29
C GLY A 21 9.42 -6.39 3.32
N GLY A 22 10.03 -5.97 4.43
CA GLY A 22 9.39 -5.21 5.50
C GLY A 22 10.37 -4.22 6.12
N ILE A 23 9.85 -3.06 6.54
CA ILE A 23 10.64 -2.00 7.17
C ILE A 23 9.83 -1.32 8.27
N ASP A 24 10.49 -1.01 9.38
CA ASP A 24 9.94 -0.18 10.45
C ASP A 24 11.07 0.60 11.15
N ALA A 25 10.75 1.63 11.93
CA ALA A 25 11.72 2.50 12.59
C ALA A 25 11.44 2.64 14.09
N ARG A 26 12.48 2.41 14.91
CA ARG A 26 12.43 2.62 16.36
C ARG A 26 12.48 4.10 16.72
N GLU A 27 11.93 4.48 17.88
CA GLU A 27 11.97 5.86 18.42
C GLU A 27 13.38 6.49 18.45
N ASN A 28 14.42 5.66 18.59
CA ASN A 28 15.81 6.11 18.60
C ASN A 28 16.42 6.36 17.20
N GLY A 29 15.66 6.15 16.12
CA GLY A 29 16.10 6.31 14.73
C GLY A 29 16.71 5.05 14.10
N THR A 30 16.83 3.94 14.82
CA THR A 30 17.28 2.65 14.26
C THR A 30 16.22 2.12 13.31
N VAL A 31 16.63 1.78 12.09
CA VAL A 31 15.75 1.17 11.09
C VAL A 31 15.83 -0.34 11.21
N VAL A 32 14.70 -1.02 11.27
CA VAL A 32 14.59 -2.47 11.33
C VAL A 32 13.99 -2.98 10.04
N VAL A 33 14.64 -3.96 9.42
CA VAL A 33 14.19 -4.53 8.14
C VAL A 33 14.05 -6.04 8.23
N SER A 34 13.02 -6.59 7.60
CA SER A 34 12.88 -8.02 7.34
C SER A 34 13.17 -8.31 5.87
N THR A 35 13.75 -9.48 5.58
CA THR A 35 14.11 -9.86 4.21
C THR A 35 13.34 -11.07 3.70
N ARG A 36 13.22 -11.16 2.38
CA ARG A 36 12.70 -12.34 1.67
C ARG A 36 13.44 -13.63 2.01
N HIS A 37 14.70 -13.52 2.44
CA HIS A 37 15.53 -14.64 2.87
C HIS A 37 15.27 -15.08 4.32
N GLY A 38 14.31 -14.45 5.02
CA GLY A 38 13.95 -14.83 6.38
C GLY A 38 14.92 -14.28 7.43
N GLU A 39 15.52 -13.13 7.14
CA GLU A 39 16.39 -12.42 8.08
C GLU A 39 15.70 -11.18 8.63
N ILE A 40 16.15 -10.76 9.82
CA ILE A 40 15.86 -9.42 10.36
C ILE A 40 17.19 -8.75 10.69
N TRP A 41 17.30 -7.50 10.30
CA TRP A 41 18.47 -6.67 10.50
C TRP A 41 18.08 -5.33 11.14
N GLN A 42 18.97 -4.78 11.97
CA GLN A 42 18.88 -3.42 12.49
C GLN A 42 20.00 -2.57 11.87
N TYR A 43 19.64 -1.39 11.40
CA TYR A 43 20.52 -0.40 10.82
C TYR A 43 20.55 0.85 11.68
N ASP A 44 21.75 1.19 12.15
CA ASP A 44 22.02 2.47 12.80
C ASP A 44 22.52 3.45 11.74
N PRO A 45 21.71 4.47 11.35
CA PRO A 45 22.11 5.44 10.33
C PRO A 45 23.26 6.34 10.78
N ASP A 46 23.36 6.65 12.08
CA ASP A 46 24.40 7.54 12.62
C ASP A 46 25.77 6.84 12.64
N ALA A 47 25.78 5.56 13.04
CA ALA A 47 26.99 4.73 13.01
C ALA A 47 27.27 4.12 11.62
N THR A 48 26.28 4.16 10.73
CA THR A 48 26.30 3.51 9.41
C THR A 48 26.67 2.03 9.55
N SER A 49 25.97 1.33 10.44
CA SER A 49 26.30 -0.06 10.80
C SER A 49 25.08 -0.96 10.89
N TRP A 50 25.29 -2.23 10.55
CA TRP A 50 24.26 -3.26 10.51
C TRP A 50 24.49 -4.32 11.57
N THR A 51 23.42 -4.73 12.25
CA THR A 51 23.38 -5.87 13.17
C THR A 51 22.31 -6.85 12.71
N ARG A 52 22.69 -8.11 12.48
CA ARG A 52 21.69 -9.16 12.17
C ARG A 52 21.07 -9.67 13.45
N VAL A 53 19.76 -9.54 13.56
CA VAL A 53 18.97 -10.05 14.70
C VAL A 53 18.70 -11.54 14.53
N THR A 54 18.31 -11.96 13.32
CA THR A 54 18.01 -13.37 13.02
C THR A 54 18.14 -13.68 11.53
N ASN A 55 18.23 -14.98 11.21
CA ASN A 55 18.15 -15.56 9.87
C ASN A 55 17.30 -16.85 9.84
N SER A 56 16.38 -17.00 10.79
CA SER A 56 15.64 -18.25 11.05
C SER A 56 14.15 -18.18 10.68
N LEU A 57 13.74 -17.19 9.88
CA LEU A 57 12.35 -16.99 9.47
C LEU A 57 12.08 -17.51 8.05
N HIS A 58 10.82 -17.54 7.65
CA HIS A 58 10.41 -17.98 6.30
C HIS A 58 9.76 -16.85 5.50
N ASN A 59 10.54 -16.20 4.62
CA ASN A 59 10.07 -15.14 3.72
C ASN A 59 9.28 -14.06 4.48
N ALA A 60 9.99 -13.29 5.30
CA ALA A 60 9.40 -12.27 6.16
C ALA A 60 9.18 -10.97 5.36
N LEU A 61 7.92 -10.63 5.09
CA LEU A 61 7.51 -9.49 4.25
C LEU A 61 6.82 -8.38 5.05
N GLY A 62 7.20 -8.26 6.31
CA GLY A 62 6.78 -7.15 7.15
C GLY A 62 7.32 -7.31 8.56
N VAL A 63 7.43 -6.17 9.22
CA VAL A 63 8.05 -6.03 10.53
C VAL A 63 7.35 -4.89 11.26
N TRP A 64 7.16 -5.07 12.56
CA TRP A 64 6.66 -4.03 13.47
C TRP A 64 7.49 -4.08 14.74
N VAL A 65 7.98 -2.93 15.20
CA VAL A 65 8.86 -2.84 16.37
C VAL A 65 8.10 -2.33 17.60
N ASP A 66 8.32 -2.99 18.73
CA ASP A 66 7.86 -2.51 20.04
C ASP A 66 9.04 -1.81 20.73
N ASP A 67 8.95 -0.52 20.97
CA ASP A 67 9.97 0.22 21.72
C ASP A 67 9.85 0.02 23.24
N ASP A 68 8.67 -0.33 23.76
CA ASP A 68 8.49 -0.58 25.20
C ASP A 68 9.15 -1.88 25.65
N SER A 69 8.98 -2.95 24.85
CA SER A 69 9.59 -4.25 25.16
C SER A 69 10.93 -4.48 24.46
N GLY A 70 11.19 -3.78 23.35
CA GLY A 70 12.31 -4.04 22.45
C GLY A 70 12.04 -5.18 21.45
N ASP A 71 10.90 -5.86 21.52
CA ASP A 71 10.59 -7.00 20.67
C ASP A 71 10.29 -6.59 19.23
N ILE A 72 10.40 -7.57 18.34
CA ILE A 72 10.07 -7.40 16.93
C ILE A 72 8.97 -8.38 16.56
N PHE A 73 7.94 -7.91 15.89
CA PHE A 73 6.85 -8.73 15.37
C PHE A 73 6.98 -8.79 13.85
N THR A 74 6.83 -9.97 13.27
CA THR A 74 7.02 -10.16 11.83
C THR A 74 6.02 -11.16 11.28
N THR A 75 5.43 -10.82 10.15
CA THR A 75 4.64 -11.78 9.37
C THR A 75 5.57 -12.52 8.43
N GLN A 76 5.62 -13.84 8.63
CA GLN A 76 6.21 -14.77 7.69
C GLN A 76 5.09 -15.56 7.01
N MET A 77 5.38 -16.18 5.87
CA MET A 77 4.34 -16.88 5.08
C MET A 77 3.42 -17.82 5.89
N PRO A 78 3.92 -18.59 6.90
CA PRO A 78 3.05 -19.47 7.68
C PRO A 78 2.57 -18.92 9.04
N ALA A 79 3.05 -17.77 9.51
CA ALA A 79 2.76 -17.32 10.88
C ALA A 79 3.03 -15.84 11.14
N LEU A 80 2.37 -15.29 12.16
CA LEU A 80 2.79 -14.08 12.85
C LEU A 80 3.69 -14.49 14.02
N THR A 81 4.92 -13.99 14.02
CA THR A 81 5.96 -14.37 14.98
C THR A 81 6.44 -13.16 15.76
N ARG A 82 6.55 -13.31 17.08
CA ARG A 82 7.29 -12.39 17.95
C ARG A 82 8.72 -12.91 18.11
N VAL A 83 9.68 -12.03 17.88
CA VAL A 83 11.13 -12.25 17.90
C VAL A 83 11.70 -11.46 19.07
N ILE A 84 12.41 -12.14 19.96
CA ILE A 84 12.80 -11.63 21.27
C ILE A 84 14.31 -11.79 21.44
N ASP A 85 14.96 -10.68 21.74
CA ASP A 85 16.34 -10.58 22.22
C ASP A 85 16.30 -10.59 23.76
N GLU A 86 16.66 -11.71 24.38
CA GLU A 86 16.47 -11.93 25.82
C GLU A 86 17.54 -11.25 26.68
N ASP A 87 18.73 -11.01 26.13
CA ASP A 87 19.87 -10.46 26.86
C ASP A 87 20.34 -9.07 26.36
N GLY A 88 19.71 -8.55 25.33
CA GLY A 88 19.90 -7.22 24.77
C GLY A 88 21.18 -7.08 23.95
N ASP A 89 21.71 -8.18 23.40
CA ASP A 89 22.95 -8.18 22.62
C ASP A 89 22.75 -7.85 21.12
N GLY A 90 21.50 -7.72 20.69
CA GLY A 90 21.09 -7.45 19.31
C GLY A 90 20.78 -8.70 18.49
N THR A 91 20.85 -9.90 19.08
CA THR A 91 20.50 -11.20 18.48
C THR A 91 19.22 -11.74 19.11
N ALA A 92 18.44 -12.52 18.37
CA ALA A 92 17.23 -13.13 18.90
C ALA A 92 17.45 -14.58 19.37
N GLU A 93 17.15 -14.84 20.65
CA GLU A 93 17.23 -16.16 21.29
C GLU A 93 15.89 -16.90 21.25
N ARG A 94 14.78 -16.16 21.17
CA ARG A 94 13.44 -16.73 21.33
C ARG A 94 12.47 -16.23 20.27
N TYR A 95 11.65 -17.16 19.80
CA TYR A 95 10.63 -16.96 18.78
C TYR A 95 9.32 -17.53 19.31
N GLU A 96 8.30 -16.68 19.39
CA GLU A 96 6.96 -17.08 19.80
C GLU A 96 6.02 -16.95 18.61
N THR A 97 5.39 -18.05 18.21
CA THR A 97 4.27 -18.01 17.28
C THR A 97 3.09 -17.38 18.02
N ILE A 98 2.63 -16.21 17.55
CA ILE A 98 1.41 -15.57 18.03
C ILE A 98 0.20 -16.30 17.45
N THR A 99 0.22 -16.52 16.13
CA THR A 99 -0.78 -17.33 15.44
C THR A 99 -0.21 -17.90 14.13
N ASP A 100 -0.70 -19.08 13.74
CA ASP A 100 -0.42 -19.80 12.50
C ASP A 100 -1.73 -20.40 11.92
N GLU A 101 -2.87 -19.76 12.21
CA GLU A 101 -4.20 -20.31 11.89
C GLU A 101 -4.59 -20.24 10.40
N TRP A 102 -3.81 -19.54 9.57
CA TRP A 102 -3.96 -19.59 8.11
C TRP A 102 -3.11 -20.71 7.50
N GLY A 103 -3.53 -21.18 6.32
CA GLY A 103 -2.82 -22.26 5.65
C GLY A 103 -1.65 -21.75 4.81
N PHE A 104 -0.63 -22.58 4.60
CA PHE A 104 0.45 -22.37 3.62
C PHE A 104 0.72 -23.66 2.86
N SER A 105 0.72 -23.60 1.53
CA SER A 105 0.84 -24.75 0.62
C SER A 105 2.24 -24.91 0.01
N SER A 106 3.22 -24.13 0.47
CA SER A 106 4.54 -23.98 -0.15
C SER A 106 4.52 -23.36 -1.55
N ASN A 107 3.39 -22.75 -1.94
CA ASN A 107 3.32 -21.99 -3.18
C ASN A 107 4.07 -20.67 -3.00
N TYR A 108 4.88 -20.31 -3.99
CA TYR A 108 5.73 -19.12 -3.88
C TYR A 108 4.94 -17.81 -3.85
N HIS A 109 3.70 -17.79 -4.36
CA HIS A 109 2.86 -16.61 -4.48
C HIS A 109 2.03 -16.33 -3.21
N GLU A 110 2.06 -17.22 -2.22
CA GLU A 110 1.30 -17.11 -0.96
C GLU A 110 1.92 -16.13 0.05
N PHE A 111 2.21 -14.90 -0.40
CA PHE A 111 2.72 -13.82 0.45
C PHE A 111 1.82 -13.51 1.62
N ALA A 112 2.44 -13.03 2.69
CA ALA A 112 1.77 -12.51 3.87
C ALA A 112 2.47 -11.20 4.24
N PHE A 113 1.76 -10.08 4.15
CA PHE A 113 2.33 -8.73 4.35
C PHE A 113 1.88 -8.13 5.69
N GLY A 114 2.68 -7.19 6.19
CA GLY A 114 2.51 -6.57 7.51
C GLY A 114 3.32 -7.28 8.61
N PRO A 115 3.08 -7.02 9.90
CA PRO A 115 1.83 -6.45 10.39
C PRO A 115 1.87 -4.92 10.51
N VAL A 116 0.69 -4.32 10.62
CA VAL A 116 0.49 -3.01 11.27
C VAL A 116 -0.25 -3.22 12.59
N ARG A 117 -0.18 -2.27 13.51
CA ARG A 117 -0.77 -2.39 14.84
C ARG A 117 -1.60 -1.16 15.19
N ASP A 118 -2.83 -1.36 15.66
CA ASP A 118 -3.68 -0.28 16.15
C ASP A 118 -3.35 0.09 17.61
N SER A 119 -3.92 1.21 18.08
CA SER A 119 -3.74 1.70 19.45
C SER A 119 -4.37 0.79 20.53
N GLU A 120 -5.28 -0.11 20.15
CA GLU A 120 -5.83 -1.16 21.03
C GLU A 120 -4.89 -2.38 21.13
N GLY A 121 -3.83 -2.40 20.33
CA GLY A 121 -2.79 -3.43 20.31
C GLY A 121 -3.11 -4.61 19.41
N ASN A 122 -4.15 -4.55 18.58
CA ASN A 122 -4.44 -5.56 17.58
C ASN A 122 -3.46 -5.43 16.41
N PHE A 123 -3.01 -6.56 15.90
CA PHE A 123 -2.25 -6.62 14.65
C PHE A 123 -3.18 -6.85 13.46
N TYR A 124 -2.83 -6.28 12.31
CA TYR A 124 -3.47 -6.53 11.03
C TYR A 124 -2.42 -6.95 10.00
N LEU A 125 -2.77 -7.94 9.19
CA LEU A 125 -1.94 -8.46 8.11
C LEU A 125 -2.84 -8.88 6.94
N ASN A 126 -2.28 -9.07 5.76
CA ASN A 126 -3.04 -9.56 4.60
C ASN A 126 -2.36 -10.77 3.94
N LEU A 127 -3.17 -11.60 3.31
CA LEU A 127 -2.77 -12.89 2.76
C LEU A 127 -3.07 -12.94 1.27
N ASN A 128 -2.00 -13.04 0.47
CA ASN A 128 -2.09 -13.15 -0.98
C ASN A 128 -2.77 -14.45 -1.41
N LEU A 129 -3.43 -14.41 -2.57
CA LEU A 129 -3.91 -15.62 -3.25
C LEU A 129 -2.77 -16.50 -3.77
N THR A 130 -3.14 -17.73 -4.05
CA THR A 130 -2.26 -18.80 -4.52
C THR A 130 -2.29 -18.87 -6.04
N GLU A 131 -1.17 -18.60 -6.71
CA GLU A 131 -1.07 -18.75 -8.17
C GLU A 131 -1.24 -20.22 -8.57
N GLY A 132 -2.10 -20.50 -9.55
CA GLY A 132 -2.20 -21.84 -10.15
C GLY A 132 -2.78 -22.92 -9.23
N ALA A 133 -3.34 -22.56 -8.07
CA ALA A 133 -3.94 -23.53 -7.15
C ALA A 133 -5.25 -24.16 -7.66
N GLY A 134 -5.60 -25.32 -7.10
CA GLY A 134 -6.98 -25.83 -7.17
C GLY A 134 -7.90 -25.00 -6.25
N GLY A 135 -9.15 -24.77 -6.67
CA GLY A 135 -10.07 -23.84 -6.01
C GLY A 135 -10.12 -22.44 -6.66
N LYS A 136 -9.66 -22.32 -7.90
CA LYS A 136 -9.95 -21.19 -8.80
C LYS A 136 -11.45 -21.10 -9.03
N VAL A 137 -12.00 -19.88 -9.03
CA VAL A 137 -13.39 -19.62 -9.39
C VAL A 137 -13.43 -19.29 -10.88
N LYS A 138 -14.10 -20.10 -11.69
CA LYS A 138 -14.26 -19.92 -13.15
C LYS A 138 -12.94 -19.82 -13.93
N GLU A 139 -12.02 -20.75 -13.71
CA GLU A 139 -10.71 -20.80 -14.40
C GLU A 139 -9.77 -19.59 -14.16
N ALA A 140 -10.13 -18.72 -13.20
CA ALA A 140 -9.29 -17.69 -12.56
C ALA A 140 -7.80 -18.06 -12.52
N LEU A 141 -6.90 -17.09 -12.74
CA LEU A 141 -5.46 -17.31 -12.62
C LEU A 141 -5.07 -17.58 -11.16
N MET A 142 -5.69 -16.82 -10.25
CA MET A 142 -5.46 -16.86 -8.81
C MET A 142 -6.54 -17.70 -8.10
N GLY A 143 -6.18 -18.30 -6.96
CA GLY A 143 -7.11 -19.14 -6.19
C GLY A 143 -6.75 -19.26 -4.73
N ALA A 144 -7.63 -19.86 -3.93
CA ALA A 144 -7.39 -20.12 -2.51
C ALA A 144 -6.86 -21.55 -2.29
N GLY A 145 -5.55 -21.72 -2.47
CA GLY A 145 -4.88 -23.03 -2.35
C GLY A 145 -4.75 -23.54 -0.93
N SER A 146 -4.84 -22.64 0.05
CA SER A 146 -4.79 -22.91 1.48
C SER A 146 -5.78 -22.01 2.23
N ALA A 147 -6.00 -22.25 3.52
CA ALA A 147 -7.02 -21.54 4.30
C ALA A 147 -6.72 -20.04 4.39
N TYR A 148 -7.75 -19.22 4.24
CA TYR A 148 -7.78 -17.76 4.36
C TYR A 148 -6.90 -17.01 3.35
N ARG A 149 -6.62 -17.61 2.19
CA ARG A 149 -5.94 -16.89 1.10
C ARG A 149 -6.90 -15.89 0.46
N GLY A 150 -6.42 -14.66 0.20
CA GLY A 150 -7.24 -13.54 -0.25
C GLY A 150 -8.01 -12.85 0.89
N TRP A 151 -7.50 -12.92 2.12
CA TRP A 151 -8.09 -12.28 3.30
C TRP A 151 -7.13 -11.30 3.96
N ALA A 152 -7.68 -10.23 4.53
CA ALA A 152 -7.06 -9.51 5.63
C ALA A 152 -7.45 -10.17 6.96
N ILE A 153 -6.49 -10.22 7.88
CA ILE A 153 -6.59 -10.87 9.17
C ILE A 153 -6.32 -9.84 10.26
N LYS A 154 -7.14 -9.89 11.31
CA LYS A 154 -6.91 -9.22 12.58
C LYS A 154 -6.41 -10.24 13.61
N VAL A 155 -5.44 -9.87 14.43
CA VAL A 155 -4.96 -10.67 15.55
C VAL A 155 -5.07 -9.83 16.82
N THR A 156 -5.85 -10.29 17.80
CA THR A 156 -6.05 -9.52 19.05
C THR A 156 -4.77 -9.51 19.91
N PRO A 157 -4.66 -8.63 20.92
CA PRO A 157 -3.52 -8.64 21.85
C PRO A 157 -3.29 -9.98 22.54
N ASP A 158 -4.34 -10.80 22.69
CA ASP A 158 -4.28 -12.14 23.29
C ASP A 158 -3.86 -13.22 22.27
N GLY A 159 -3.60 -12.85 21.01
CA GLY A 159 -3.21 -13.75 19.93
C GLY A 159 -4.37 -14.44 19.20
N GLU A 160 -5.62 -13.99 19.41
CA GLU A 160 -6.78 -14.58 18.73
C GLU A 160 -6.82 -14.18 17.26
N PHE A 161 -6.91 -15.17 16.38
CA PHE A 161 -7.04 -14.99 14.93
C PHE A 161 -8.49 -14.66 14.55
N VAL A 162 -8.68 -13.55 13.83
CA VAL A 162 -9.98 -13.08 13.36
C VAL A 162 -9.91 -12.79 11.87
N PRO A 163 -10.62 -13.57 11.01
CA PRO A 163 -10.83 -13.20 9.61
C PRO A 163 -11.50 -11.83 9.55
N TYR A 164 -10.82 -10.84 8.98
CA TYR A 164 -11.25 -9.44 9.08
C TYR A 164 -11.98 -8.98 7.83
N ALA A 165 -11.36 -9.10 6.66
CA ALA A 165 -11.97 -8.74 5.37
C ALA A 165 -11.56 -9.74 4.29
N SER A 166 -12.39 -9.90 3.26
CA SER A 166 -12.18 -10.87 2.18
C SER A 166 -12.17 -10.19 0.82
N GLY A 167 -11.90 -10.95 -0.24
CA GLY A 167 -11.94 -10.43 -1.61
C GLY A 167 -10.62 -9.86 -2.11
N LEU A 168 -9.50 -10.13 -1.44
CA LEU A 168 -8.18 -9.65 -1.87
C LEU A 168 -7.58 -10.55 -2.95
N CYS A 169 -6.78 -9.97 -3.83
CA CYS A 169 -6.03 -10.68 -4.86
C CYS A 169 -4.55 -10.83 -4.46
N SER A 170 -3.76 -9.79 -4.74
CA SER A 170 -2.32 -9.66 -4.47
C SER A 170 -2.00 -8.37 -3.68
N PRO A 171 -2.46 -8.29 -2.41
CA PRO A 171 -2.39 -7.09 -1.59
C PRO A 171 -0.96 -6.78 -1.11
N SER A 172 -0.11 -6.24 -1.98
CA SER A 172 1.34 -6.05 -1.78
C SER A 172 1.72 -4.94 -0.79
N GLY A 173 0.85 -4.64 0.17
CA GLY A 173 1.02 -3.57 1.13
C GLY A 173 -0.11 -3.49 2.14
N ILE A 174 0.23 -3.15 3.38
CA ILE A 174 -0.72 -2.79 4.45
C ILE A 174 -0.16 -1.63 5.26
N GLY A 175 -1.03 -0.69 5.61
CA GLY A 175 -0.72 0.54 6.35
C GLY A 175 -1.84 0.87 7.32
N ILE A 176 -1.56 1.75 8.28
CA ILE A 176 -2.55 2.27 9.22
C ILE A 176 -2.38 3.78 9.34
N ASN A 177 -3.48 4.52 9.38
CA ASN A 177 -3.43 5.97 9.55
C ASN A 177 -3.50 6.37 11.03
N GLY A 178 -3.45 7.68 11.33
CA GLY A 178 -3.52 8.20 12.69
C GLY A 178 -4.86 8.00 13.43
N ASN A 179 -5.87 7.42 12.79
CA ASN A 179 -7.20 7.13 13.36
C ASN A 179 -7.42 5.62 13.61
N ASP A 180 -6.36 4.80 13.55
CA ASP A 180 -6.44 3.33 13.60
C ASP A 180 -7.21 2.70 12.42
N GLU A 181 -7.33 3.41 11.29
CA GLU A 181 -7.98 2.87 10.08
C GLU A 181 -6.93 2.18 9.20
N VAL A 182 -7.21 0.94 8.84
CA VAL A 182 -6.28 0.07 8.12
C VAL A 182 -6.50 0.18 6.62
N PHE A 183 -5.43 0.35 5.86
CA PHE A 183 -5.45 0.44 4.41
C PHE A 183 -4.57 -0.63 3.77
N ILE A 184 -4.94 -1.05 2.57
CA ILE A 184 -4.10 -1.91 1.74
C ILE A 184 -3.97 -1.35 0.34
N THR A 185 -2.88 -1.73 -0.31
CA THR A 185 -2.77 -1.65 -1.77
C THR A 185 -2.94 -3.05 -2.33
N ASP A 186 -3.83 -3.23 -3.29
CA ASP A 186 -3.98 -4.48 -4.04
C ASP A 186 -3.66 -4.27 -5.51
N ASN A 187 -3.13 -5.33 -6.13
CA ASN A 187 -2.70 -5.31 -7.51
C ASN A 187 -3.76 -5.89 -8.44
N GLU A 188 -3.78 -5.38 -9.66
CA GLU A 188 -4.63 -5.89 -10.73
C GLU A 188 -4.38 -7.39 -10.98
N GLY A 189 -5.44 -8.05 -11.43
CA GLY A 189 -5.47 -9.47 -11.71
C GLY A 189 -6.85 -9.90 -12.15
N ASP A 190 -7.11 -11.20 -12.15
CA ASP A 190 -8.47 -11.71 -12.31
C ASP A 190 -9.37 -11.17 -11.18
N TYR A 191 -10.57 -10.73 -11.53
CA TYR A 191 -11.54 -10.04 -10.66
C TYR A 191 -11.05 -8.71 -10.04
N MET A 192 -9.84 -8.27 -10.36
CA MET A 192 -9.25 -7.00 -9.92
C MET A 192 -8.89 -6.15 -11.15
N PRO A 193 -9.79 -5.24 -11.59
CA PRO A 193 -9.62 -4.57 -12.87
C PRO A 193 -8.39 -3.64 -12.93
N ALA A 194 -8.04 -3.04 -11.80
CA ALA A 194 -6.91 -2.14 -11.67
C ALA A 194 -6.30 -2.26 -10.27
N ASN A 195 -5.07 -1.76 -10.11
CA ASN A 195 -4.47 -1.56 -8.79
C ASN A 195 -5.36 -0.60 -7.99
N HIS A 196 -5.35 -0.70 -6.67
CA HIS A 196 -6.14 0.20 -5.85
C HIS A 196 -5.64 0.32 -4.41
N LEU A 197 -5.99 1.43 -3.77
CA LEU A 197 -5.89 1.65 -2.34
C LEU A 197 -7.27 1.47 -1.71
N SER A 198 -7.39 0.63 -0.69
CA SER A 198 -8.66 0.34 0.01
C SER A 198 -8.57 0.60 1.50
N HIS A 199 -9.59 1.24 2.07
CA HIS A 199 -9.83 1.22 3.52
C HIS A 199 -10.48 -0.12 3.89
N LEU A 200 -9.80 -0.94 4.69
CA LEU A 200 -10.29 -2.23 5.16
C LEU A 200 -11.27 -2.09 6.33
N ARG A 201 -12.43 -2.72 6.19
CA ARG A 201 -13.47 -2.79 7.23
C ARG A 201 -13.86 -4.24 7.50
N GLU A 202 -14.16 -4.52 8.76
CA GLU A 202 -14.54 -5.87 9.20
C GLU A 202 -15.79 -6.38 8.46
N GLY A 203 -15.72 -7.59 7.92
CA GLY A 203 -16.80 -8.28 7.24
C GLY A 203 -17.02 -7.88 5.77
N GLU A 204 -16.28 -6.90 5.26
CA GLU A 204 -16.43 -6.42 3.88
C GLU A 204 -15.72 -7.32 2.85
N PHE A 205 -16.16 -7.20 1.60
CA PHE A 205 -15.63 -7.95 0.44
C PHE A 205 -15.08 -6.99 -0.62
N TYR A 206 -13.82 -7.19 -1.02
CA TYR A 206 -13.09 -6.30 -1.93
C TYR A 206 -12.97 -6.82 -3.37
N GLY A 207 -13.66 -7.93 -3.68
CA GLY A 207 -13.99 -8.30 -5.05
C GLY A 207 -13.54 -9.67 -5.55
N HIS A 208 -12.42 -10.22 -5.08
CA HIS A 208 -11.91 -11.50 -5.61
C HIS A 208 -12.62 -12.70 -4.95
N PRO A 209 -13.39 -13.52 -5.70
CA PRO A 209 -14.30 -14.49 -5.11
C PRO A 209 -13.61 -15.69 -4.46
N ALA A 210 -12.37 -16.03 -4.84
CA ALA A 210 -11.66 -17.20 -4.31
C ALA A 210 -11.58 -17.26 -2.77
N SER A 211 -11.46 -16.10 -2.13
CA SER A 211 -11.43 -15.96 -0.66
C SER A 211 -12.72 -16.44 0.01
N LEU A 212 -13.86 -16.35 -0.68
CA LEU A 212 -15.18 -16.73 -0.15
C LEU A 212 -15.31 -18.22 0.14
N LYS A 213 -14.39 -19.04 -0.37
CA LYS A 213 -14.29 -20.47 -0.04
C LYS A 213 -14.23 -20.71 1.48
N ASP A 214 -13.56 -19.81 2.20
CA ASP A 214 -13.41 -19.88 3.66
C ASP A 214 -14.44 -19.00 4.40
N HIS A 215 -15.35 -18.34 3.69
CA HIS A 215 -16.38 -17.49 4.27
C HIS A 215 -17.61 -18.33 4.69
N PRO A 216 -18.08 -18.28 5.95
CA PRO A 216 -19.17 -19.15 6.44
C PRO A 216 -20.47 -19.07 5.63
N ALA A 217 -20.82 -17.90 5.10
CA ALA A 217 -22.01 -17.71 4.26
C ALA A 217 -21.97 -18.45 2.90
N PHE A 218 -20.80 -18.95 2.49
CA PHE A 218 -20.58 -19.62 1.21
C PHE A 218 -20.17 -21.09 1.35
N GLU A 219 -20.17 -21.66 2.57
CA GLU A 219 -19.75 -23.06 2.84
C GLU A 219 -20.52 -24.09 1.99
N ASP A 220 -21.82 -23.86 1.78
CA ASP A 220 -22.72 -24.72 0.99
C ASP A 220 -22.88 -24.28 -0.47
N ARG A 221 -22.13 -23.26 -0.93
CA ARG A 221 -22.23 -22.71 -2.28
C ARG A 221 -21.05 -23.15 -3.14
N ASN A 222 -21.35 -23.47 -4.40
CA ASN A 222 -20.32 -23.58 -5.43
C ASN A 222 -20.06 -22.19 -6.02
N LEU A 223 -18.86 -21.65 -5.80
CA LEU A 223 -18.48 -20.31 -6.26
C LEU A 223 -18.52 -20.17 -7.79
N ASP A 224 -18.34 -21.26 -8.54
CA ASP A 224 -18.44 -21.24 -10.01
C ASP A 224 -19.86 -20.96 -10.50
N ASP A 225 -20.88 -21.31 -9.70
CA ASP A 225 -22.29 -21.15 -10.07
C ASP A 225 -22.83 -19.74 -9.76
N ILE A 226 -22.05 -18.91 -9.07
CA ILE A 226 -22.43 -17.54 -8.68
C ILE A 226 -22.15 -16.59 -9.86
N PRO A 227 -23.13 -15.80 -10.35
CA PRO A 227 -22.91 -14.81 -11.41
C PRO A 227 -21.94 -13.71 -10.99
N ASN A 228 -21.14 -13.16 -11.93
CA ASN A 228 -20.19 -12.08 -11.60
C ASN A 228 -20.88 -10.85 -10.99
N GLY A 229 -22.07 -10.48 -11.50
CA GLY A 229 -22.83 -9.37 -10.93
C GLY A 229 -23.24 -9.55 -9.46
N GLU A 230 -23.33 -10.78 -8.95
CA GLU A 230 -23.56 -11.00 -7.51
C GLU A 230 -22.28 -10.71 -6.70
N TYR A 231 -21.09 -10.98 -7.26
CA TYR A 231 -19.82 -10.56 -6.65
C TYR A 231 -19.67 -9.04 -6.67
N ASP A 232 -20.09 -8.39 -7.75
CA ASP A 232 -20.05 -6.93 -7.87
C ASP A 232 -21.01 -6.25 -6.89
N ASP A 233 -22.24 -6.78 -6.74
CA ASP A 233 -23.22 -6.27 -5.77
C ASP A 233 -22.73 -6.33 -4.30
N MET A 234 -21.75 -7.20 -4.00
CA MET A 234 -21.15 -7.34 -2.67
C MET A 234 -19.86 -6.52 -2.51
N ARG A 235 -19.28 -6.03 -3.61
CA ARG A 235 -17.97 -5.37 -3.59
C ARG A 235 -18.07 -4.05 -2.83
N THR A 236 -17.10 -3.83 -1.96
CA THR A 236 -16.85 -2.54 -1.32
C THR A 236 -16.01 -1.66 -2.22
N ASP A 237 -16.39 -0.39 -2.31
CA ASP A 237 -15.63 0.62 -3.06
C ASP A 237 -14.21 0.81 -2.51
N HIS A 238 -13.29 1.08 -3.42
CA HIS A 238 -11.90 1.39 -3.08
C HIS A 238 -11.72 2.90 -2.93
N ALA A 239 -10.78 3.31 -2.07
CA ALA A 239 -10.50 4.72 -1.84
C ALA A 239 -9.84 5.39 -3.06
N VAL A 240 -8.94 4.69 -3.74
CA VAL A 240 -8.30 5.20 -4.96
C VAL A 240 -8.12 4.04 -5.92
N TRP A 241 -8.70 4.15 -7.12
CA TRP A 241 -8.33 3.31 -8.24
C TRP A 241 -7.05 3.84 -8.89
N ILE A 242 -6.09 2.95 -9.13
CA ILE A 242 -4.77 3.25 -9.63
C ILE A 242 -4.60 2.53 -10.98
N PRO A 243 -4.79 3.23 -12.11
CA PRO A 243 -4.66 2.63 -13.43
C PRO A 243 -3.27 2.05 -13.68
N ARG A 244 -3.21 0.97 -14.48
CA ARG A 244 -1.96 0.28 -14.81
C ARG A 244 -0.90 1.19 -15.42
N GLU A 245 -1.33 2.19 -16.18
CA GLU A 245 -0.43 3.15 -16.82
C GLU A 245 0.29 4.03 -15.80
N GLU A 246 -0.36 4.31 -14.67
CA GLU A 246 0.19 5.11 -13.57
C GLU A 246 1.02 4.27 -12.61
N SER A 247 0.62 3.02 -12.40
CA SER A 247 1.33 2.05 -11.56
C SER A 247 1.12 0.67 -12.13
N PHE A 248 2.19 -0.05 -12.42
CA PHE A 248 2.06 -1.44 -12.84
C PHE A 248 1.86 -2.35 -11.62
N SER A 249 2.51 -2.01 -10.50
CA SER A 249 2.28 -2.67 -9.23
C SER A 249 2.53 -1.73 -8.05
N THR A 250 1.49 -1.48 -7.26
CA THR A 250 1.51 -0.60 -6.08
C THR A 250 1.81 -1.39 -4.81
N THR A 251 2.59 -0.82 -3.88
CA THR A 251 3.01 -1.46 -2.62
C THR A 251 2.69 -0.62 -1.38
N GLY A 252 3.01 -1.20 -0.21
CA GLY A 252 2.84 -0.68 1.16
C GLY A 252 2.49 0.80 1.33
N PRO A 253 1.25 1.13 1.75
CA PRO A 253 0.90 2.50 2.11
C PRO A 253 1.53 2.91 3.45
N ALA A 254 2.24 4.04 3.45
CA ALA A 254 2.81 4.69 4.64
C ALA A 254 2.16 6.07 4.82
N PHE A 255 1.51 6.30 5.96
CA PHE A 255 0.87 7.58 6.28
C PHE A 255 1.85 8.52 6.98
N ASP A 256 1.91 9.78 6.56
CA ASP A 256 2.62 10.81 7.32
C ASP A 256 1.75 11.25 8.52
N THR A 257 1.91 10.58 9.66
CA THR A 257 1.16 10.90 10.88
C THR A 257 1.87 11.90 11.80
N ALA A 258 3.13 12.22 11.51
CA ALA A 258 3.93 13.15 12.31
C ALA A 258 3.92 14.57 11.73
N GLY A 259 3.63 14.72 10.44
CA GLY A 259 3.40 16.01 9.77
C GLY A 259 4.67 16.81 9.50
N ASN A 260 5.84 16.18 9.61
CA ASN A 260 7.13 16.83 9.39
C ASN A 260 7.72 16.51 8.00
N PHE A 261 6.96 15.86 7.11
CA PHE A 261 7.40 15.52 5.76
C PHE A 261 6.97 16.56 4.73
N GLY A 262 7.15 17.85 5.06
CA GLY A 262 6.75 18.98 4.22
C GLY A 262 5.24 19.23 4.26
N PRO A 263 4.61 19.68 3.15
CA PRO A 263 3.23 20.15 3.18
C PRO A 263 2.18 19.02 3.05
N PHE A 264 2.54 17.75 3.26
CA PHE A 264 1.69 16.59 2.95
C PHE A 264 1.21 15.84 4.20
N ASP A 265 1.10 16.54 5.33
CA ASP A 265 0.63 15.99 6.60
C ASP A 265 -0.69 15.22 6.43
N GLY A 266 -0.76 14.03 7.02
CA GLY A 266 -1.91 13.12 6.96
C GLY A 266 -2.10 12.38 5.62
N GLN A 267 -1.27 12.64 4.61
CA GLN A 267 -1.37 11.96 3.32
C GLN A 267 -0.65 10.60 3.32
N VAL A 268 -0.92 9.79 2.29
CA VAL A 268 -0.37 8.45 2.15
C VAL A 268 0.63 8.37 1.00
N PHE A 269 1.74 7.66 1.23
CA PHE A 269 2.80 7.38 0.27
C PHE A 269 2.85 5.89 -0.02
N MET A 270 3.07 5.51 -1.27
CA MET A 270 3.06 4.13 -1.72
C MET A 270 4.23 3.89 -2.67
N GLY A 271 4.84 2.71 -2.61
CA GLY A 271 5.82 2.32 -3.61
C GLY A 271 5.17 1.92 -4.92
N GLU A 272 5.89 2.10 -6.01
CA GLU A 272 5.58 1.50 -7.30
C GLU A 272 6.78 0.71 -7.80
N LEU A 273 6.62 -0.61 -7.91
CA LEU A 273 7.72 -1.55 -8.13
C LEU A 273 8.42 -1.29 -9.47
N THR A 274 7.65 -1.28 -10.56
CA THR A 274 8.22 -1.45 -11.91
C THR A 274 8.88 -0.20 -12.48
N GLN A 275 8.41 0.97 -12.08
CA GLN A 275 8.91 2.27 -12.49
C GLN A 275 9.84 2.87 -11.41
N ALA A 276 10.12 2.12 -10.34
CA ALA A 276 11.06 2.49 -9.27
C ALA A 276 10.79 3.92 -8.75
N LYS A 277 9.56 4.12 -8.27
CA LYS A 277 9.05 5.43 -7.85
C LYS A 277 8.18 5.34 -6.60
N VAL A 278 7.94 6.49 -5.99
CA VAL A 278 7.00 6.69 -4.89
C VAL A 278 5.82 7.49 -5.41
N LEU A 279 4.62 6.97 -5.16
CA LEU A 279 3.33 7.62 -5.37
C LEU A 279 2.87 8.27 -4.06
N ARG A 280 2.02 9.28 -4.17
CA ARG A 280 1.34 9.93 -3.05
C ARG A 280 -0.15 9.99 -3.35
N ALA A 281 -1.00 9.83 -2.35
CA ALA A 281 -2.43 10.12 -2.50
C ALA A 281 -2.93 11.03 -1.39
N SER A 282 -3.80 11.98 -1.76
CA SER A 282 -4.62 12.74 -0.82
C SER A 282 -5.98 12.06 -0.71
N LEU A 283 -6.45 11.83 0.50
CA LEU A 283 -7.74 11.19 0.76
C LEU A 283 -8.73 12.19 1.35
N GLU A 284 -10.00 11.99 1.04
CA GLU A 284 -11.13 12.66 1.68
C GLU A 284 -12.26 11.67 1.99
N THR A 285 -13.19 12.06 2.84
CA THR A 285 -14.37 11.26 3.16
C THR A 285 -15.62 11.93 2.61
N VAL A 286 -16.36 11.21 1.77
CA VAL A 286 -17.62 11.67 1.17
C VAL A 286 -18.69 10.63 1.49
N ASP A 287 -19.78 11.07 2.11
CA ASP A 287 -20.89 10.20 2.57
C ASP A 287 -20.43 8.96 3.38
N GLY A 288 -19.34 9.11 4.14
CA GLY A 288 -18.77 8.05 4.98
C GLY A 288 -17.87 7.05 4.25
N GLN A 289 -17.57 7.28 2.97
CA GLN A 289 -16.61 6.49 2.19
C GLN A 289 -15.34 7.29 1.91
N TYR A 290 -14.20 6.61 1.90
CA TYR A 290 -12.97 7.24 1.43
C TYR A 290 -12.96 7.32 -0.08
N GLN A 291 -12.44 8.43 -0.58
CA GLN A 291 -12.03 8.60 -1.96
C GLN A 291 -10.73 9.42 -2.00
N GLY A 292 -10.06 9.52 -3.14
CA GLY A 292 -8.86 10.33 -3.23
C GLY A 292 -8.28 10.53 -4.62
N ALA A 293 -7.19 11.29 -4.66
CA ALA A 293 -6.44 11.60 -5.86
C ALA A 293 -5.00 11.12 -5.74
N LEU A 294 -4.48 10.55 -6.83
CA LEU A 294 -3.13 10.01 -6.92
C LEU A 294 -2.18 11.00 -7.60
N PHE A 295 -0.96 11.10 -7.08
CA PHE A 295 0.11 11.94 -7.59
C PHE A 295 1.40 11.14 -7.68
N ASN A 296 2.21 11.42 -8.70
CA ASN A 296 3.63 11.03 -8.66
C ASN A 296 4.33 11.90 -7.61
N PHE A 297 5.15 11.28 -6.74
CA PHE A 297 5.89 12.01 -5.71
C PHE A 297 7.39 12.00 -5.98
N GLY A 298 8.02 10.83 -5.89
CA GLY A 298 9.46 10.66 -6.06
C GLY A 298 9.78 9.59 -7.10
N SER A 299 10.92 9.68 -7.76
CA SER A 299 11.33 8.72 -8.80
C SER A 299 12.83 8.50 -8.74
N GLU A 300 13.36 7.68 -9.65
CA GLU A 300 14.79 7.36 -9.72
C GLU A 300 15.28 6.52 -8.53
N LEU A 301 14.38 5.74 -7.94
CA LEU A 301 14.79 4.70 -7.00
C LEU A 301 15.68 3.68 -7.71
N THR A 302 16.59 3.09 -6.96
CA THR A 302 17.62 2.20 -7.50
C THR A 302 17.10 0.79 -7.71
N SER A 303 16.04 0.40 -7.00
CA SER A 303 15.36 -0.89 -7.12
C SER A 303 13.84 -0.75 -6.90
N GLU A 304 13.17 -1.88 -6.76
CA GLU A 304 11.71 -2.03 -6.63
C GLU A 304 11.25 -1.73 -5.17
N PRO A 305 10.56 -0.62 -4.87
CA PRO A 305 10.10 -0.31 -3.51
C PRO A 305 8.98 -1.24 -3.05
N THR A 306 9.26 -2.06 -2.04
CA THR A 306 8.31 -3.05 -1.50
C THR A 306 7.63 -2.61 -0.22
N SER A 307 8.33 -1.80 0.59
CA SER A 307 7.87 -1.40 1.92
C SER A 307 8.42 -0.03 2.26
N LEU A 308 7.60 0.77 2.94
CA LEU A 308 7.90 2.16 3.27
C LEU A 308 7.54 2.39 4.74
N THR A 309 8.34 3.21 5.43
CA THR A 309 8.02 3.68 6.78
C THR A 309 8.58 5.08 7.00
N PHE A 310 7.91 5.88 7.81
CA PHE A 310 8.44 7.17 8.23
C PHE A 310 9.41 7.00 9.40
N SER A 311 10.41 7.87 9.50
CA SER A 311 11.15 8.05 10.73
C SER A 311 10.19 8.50 11.86
N PRO A 312 10.50 8.24 13.13
CA PRO A 312 9.63 8.61 14.25
C PRO A 312 9.32 10.12 14.32
N ASP A 313 10.24 10.94 13.84
CA ASP A 313 10.06 12.39 13.76
C ASP A 313 9.30 12.85 12.51
N GLY A 314 8.99 11.95 11.56
CA GLY A 314 8.29 12.24 10.31
C GLY A 314 9.09 12.98 9.25
N SER A 315 10.39 13.23 9.44
CA SER A 315 11.18 14.02 8.49
C SER A 315 11.74 13.21 7.32
N THR A 316 11.76 11.87 7.47
CA THR A 316 12.38 10.93 6.53
C THR A 316 11.43 9.80 6.18
N LEU A 317 11.31 9.48 4.89
CA LEU A 317 10.62 8.29 4.41
C LEU A 317 11.66 7.25 4.01
N TRP A 318 11.73 6.15 4.76
CA TRP A 318 12.59 5.01 4.48
C TRP A 318 11.91 4.04 3.51
N ILE A 319 12.69 3.48 2.59
CA ILE A 319 12.21 2.67 1.48
C ILE A 319 13.05 1.40 1.40
N GLY A 320 12.44 0.26 1.70
CA GLY A 320 13.00 -1.06 1.48
C GLY A 320 12.75 -1.53 0.05
N GLU A 321 13.77 -2.10 -0.59
CA GLU A 321 13.70 -2.46 -2.01
C GLU A 321 14.15 -3.89 -2.30
N THR A 322 13.45 -4.58 -3.20
CA THR A 322 13.85 -5.91 -3.71
C THR A 322 13.21 -6.21 -5.06
N THR A 323 14.02 -6.71 -6.00
CA THR A 323 13.50 -7.25 -7.26
C THR A 323 13.05 -8.69 -7.13
N ARG A 324 11.92 -9.01 -7.76
CA ARG A 324 11.42 -10.39 -7.89
C ARG A 324 11.35 -10.90 -9.33
N GLY A 325 11.90 -10.15 -10.28
CA GLY A 325 11.94 -10.53 -11.69
C GLY A 325 10.68 -10.15 -12.47
N TRP A 326 9.79 -9.33 -11.89
CA TRP A 326 8.67 -8.69 -12.60
C TRP A 326 9.13 -7.59 -13.56
N GLY A 327 10.41 -7.21 -13.46
CA GLY A 327 11.03 -6.20 -14.31
C GLY A 327 10.82 -4.81 -13.73
N SER A 328 11.91 -4.09 -13.53
CA SER A 328 11.89 -2.73 -13.03
C SER A 328 12.85 -1.85 -13.82
N THR A 329 12.57 -0.55 -13.85
CA THR A 329 13.51 0.48 -14.31
C THR A 329 14.66 0.68 -13.31
N GLY A 330 14.48 0.24 -12.06
CA GLY A 330 15.56 0.14 -11.07
C GLY A 330 16.66 -0.82 -11.55
N TYR A 331 17.92 -0.41 -11.38
CA TYR A 331 19.07 -1.16 -11.90
C TYR A 331 19.75 -2.04 -10.85
N ARG A 332 19.38 -1.92 -9.57
CA ARG A 332 19.88 -2.75 -8.47
C ARG A 332 18.88 -3.87 -8.15
N PRO A 333 19.37 -5.04 -7.70
CA PRO A 333 18.50 -6.14 -7.31
C PRO A 333 17.80 -5.93 -5.96
N TYR A 334 18.34 -5.06 -5.10
CA TYR A 334 17.81 -4.75 -3.78
C TYR A 334 18.50 -3.50 -3.24
N GLY A 335 17.93 -2.88 -2.21
CA GLY A 335 18.43 -1.63 -1.66
C GLY A 335 17.68 -1.16 -0.42
N LEU A 336 18.32 -0.25 0.31
CA LEU A 336 17.68 0.60 1.31
C LEU A 336 17.93 2.05 0.87
N GLN A 337 16.86 2.79 0.64
CA GLN A 337 16.92 4.21 0.31
C GLN A 337 16.10 5.02 1.30
N ARG A 338 16.32 6.32 1.31
CA ARG A 338 15.48 7.26 2.06
C ARG A 338 15.27 8.55 1.30
N ILE A 339 14.09 9.13 1.50
CA ILE A 339 13.75 10.47 1.06
C ILE A 339 13.71 11.37 2.28
N GLU A 340 14.51 12.43 2.30
CA GLU A 340 14.59 13.39 3.41
C GLU A 340 14.02 14.74 2.97
N TYR A 341 13.16 15.33 3.80
CA TYR A 341 12.71 16.71 3.67
C TYR A 341 13.69 17.68 4.36
N ASP A 342 14.03 18.79 3.72
CA ASP A 342 14.98 19.76 4.26
C ASP A 342 14.45 20.61 5.43
N GLY A 343 13.14 20.51 5.73
CA GLY A 343 12.48 21.26 6.80
C GLY A 343 12.15 22.72 6.46
N GLU A 344 12.51 23.21 5.28
CA GLU A 344 12.49 24.64 4.95
C GLU A 344 11.81 24.96 3.60
N THR A 345 11.97 24.10 2.59
CA THR A 345 11.57 24.40 1.20
C THR A 345 10.22 23.79 0.87
N THR A 346 9.16 24.59 0.85
CA THR A 346 7.86 24.16 0.33
C THR A 346 7.92 24.03 -1.22
N PRO A 347 7.71 22.82 -1.80
CA PRO A 347 7.65 22.66 -3.24
C PRO A 347 6.37 23.31 -3.81
N PHE A 348 6.29 23.49 -5.14
CA PHE A 348 5.05 23.84 -5.83
C PHE A 348 4.46 22.56 -6.41
N GLU A 349 3.45 22.00 -5.75
CA GLU A 349 2.83 20.72 -6.07
C GLU A 349 1.30 20.85 -5.92
N MET A 350 0.54 19.96 -6.57
CA MET A 350 -0.86 19.75 -6.18
C MET A 350 -0.88 19.12 -4.79
N HIS A 351 -1.47 19.78 -3.81
CA HIS A 351 -1.65 19.28 -2.47
C HIS A 351 -2.74 18.20 -2.42
N SER A 352 -3.94 18.52 -2.88
CA SER A 352 -5.10 17.63 -2.87
C SER A 352 -6.10 17.96 -3.98
N VAL A 353 -7.01 17.04 -4.25
CA VAL A 353 -8.18 17.27 -5.10
C VAL A 353 -9.43 16.86 -4.33
N HIS A 354 -10.40 17.76 -4.25
CA HIS A 354 -11.65 17.59 -3.49
C HIS A 354 -12.85 17.64 -4.41
N ILE A 355 -13.73 16.64 -4.35
CA ILE A 355 -14.98 16.67 -5.10
C ILE A 355 -15.88 17.80 -4.60
N GLN A 356 -16.52 18.50 -5.54
CA GLN A 356 -17.52 19.53 -5.25
C GLN A 356 -18.89 19.10 -5.75
N SER A 357 -19.93 19.91 -5.52
CA SER A 357 -21.25 19.65 -6.12
C SER A 357 -21.24 19.68 -7.66
N SER A 358 -20.22 20.31 -8.23
CA SER A 358 -19.95 20.37 -9.67
C SER A 358 -18.44 20.44 -9.89
N GLY A 359 -17.83 19.35 -10.35
CA GLY A 359 -16.39 19.25 -10.59
C GLY A 359 -15.54 19.13 -9.32
N PHE A 360 -14.40 19.82 -9.27
CA PHE A 360 -13.34 19.60 -8.30
C PHE A 360 -12.64 20.89 -7.87
N ASP A 361 -12.23 20.94 -6.60
CA ASP A 361 -11.24 21.90 -6.12
C ASP A 361 -9.86 21.23 -6.10
N ILE A 362 -8.89 21.82 -6.81
CA ILE A 362 -7.48 21.42 -6.77
C ILE A 362 -6.75 22.40 -5.85
N GLU A 363 -6.26 21.92 -4.72
CA GLU A 363 -5.41 22.69 -3.82
C GLU A 363 -3.95 22.53 -4.22
N PHE A 364 -3.19 23.61 -4.20
CA PHE A 364 -1.75 23.65 -4.46
C PHE A 364 -1.01 24.10 -3.19
N THR A 365 0.17 23.55 -2.99
CA THR A 365 1.04 23.88 -1.84
C THR A 365 1.53 25.33 -1.82
N ARG A 366 1.40 26.04 -2.95
CA ARG A 366 1.85 27.41 -3.17
C ARG A 366 0.93 28.10 -4.20
N PRO A 367 0.81 29.44 -4.16
CA PRO A 367 -0.05 30.16 -5.10
C PRO A 367 0.34 29.91 -6.57
N VAL A 368 -0.65 29.63 -7.40
CA VAL A 368 -0.52 29.48 -8.85
C VAL A 368 -0.40 30.87 -9.52
N ASP A 369 0.10 30.90 -10.76
CA ASP A 369 -0.05 32.08 -11.62
C ASP A 369 -1.39 31.97 -12.35
N PRO A 370 -2.39 32.83 -12.06
CA PRO A 370 -3.71 32.74 -12.69
C PRO A 370 -3.64 32.71 -14.22
N ALA A 371 -2.70 33.45 -14.83
CA ALA A 371 -2.56 33.47 -16.29
C ALA A 371 -2.15 32.11 -16.90
N THR A 372 -1.68 31.17 -16.08
CA THR A 372 -1.27 29.82 -16.51
C THR A 372 -2.35 28.76 -16.31
N VAL A 373 -3.30 29.00 -15.40
CA VAL A 373 -4.35 28.03 -15.02
C VAL A 373 -5.74 28.45 -15.49
N GLU A 374 -5.96 29.71 -15.87
CA GLU A 374 -7.27 30.18 -16.32
C GLU A 374 -7.68 29.67 -17.71
N ASP A 375 -6.74 29.12 -18.51
CA ASP A 375 -7.04 28.57 -19.84
C ASP A 375 -7.56 27.12 -19.72
N PRO A 376 -8.84 26.85 -20.04
CA PRO A 376 -9.39 25.50 -19.98
C PRO A 376 -8.65 24.50 -20.88
N ALA A 377 -7.96 24.96 -21.93
CA ALA A 377 -7.14 24.10 -22.78
C ALA A 377 -5.90 23.53 -22.09
N GLY A 378 -5.58 24.00 -20.87
CA GLY A 378 -4.54 23.45 -20.01
C GLY A 378 -4.94 22.17 -19.25
N TYR A 379 -6.21 21.76 -19.32
CA TYR A 379 -6.76 20.62 -18.58
C TYR A 379 -7.13 19.50 -19.54
N ASP A 380 -6.60 18.30 -19.28
CA ASP A 380 -6.99 17.06 -19.95
C ASP A 380 -7.75 16.20 -18.96
N ILE A 381 -9.08 16.20 -19.06
CA ILE A 381 -9.97 15.52 -18.13
C ILE A 381 -10.74 14.45 -18.89
N SER A 382 -10.65 13.23 -18.39
CA SER A 382 -11.44 12.11 -18.88
C SER A 382 -12.01 11.32 -17.72
N HIS A 383 -13.13 10.64 -17.96
CA HIS A 383 -13.68 9.65 -17.06
C HIS A 383 -13.87 8.33 -17.80
N PHE A 384 -13.83 7.25 -17.02
CA PHE A 384 -13.95 5.89 -17.51
C PHE A 384 -14.34 4.98 -16.35
N GLY A 385 -14.72 3.75 -16.67
CA GLY A 385 -14.95 2.68 -15.71
C GLY A 385 -14.14 1.44 -16.01
N TRP A 386 -14.51 0.37 -15.32
CA TRP A 386 -13.82 -0.91 -15.38
C TRP A 386 -14.84 -2.05 -15.45
N ASP A 387 -14.49 -3.11 -16.17
CA ASP A 387 -15.22 -4.38 -16.12
C ASP A 387 -14.64 -5.28 -15.02
N ASN A 388 -15.47 -5.65 -14.05
CA ASN A 388 -15.13 -6.64 -13.03
C ASN A 388 -15.44 -8.06 -13.54
N ASN A 389 -14.42 -8.76 -14.02
CA ASN A 389 -14.59 -10.11 -14.55
C ASN A 389 -13.38 -11.00 -14.22
N ASP A 390 -13.39 -12.25 -14.71
CA ASP A 390 -12.34 -13.25 -14.53
C ASP A 390 -11.10 -13.06 -15.43
N GLU A 391 -11.07 -12.01 -16.25
CA GLU A 391 -9.90 -11.63 -17.05
C GLU A 391 -8.87 -10.88 -16.19
N TYR A 392 -7.59 -10.96 -16.58
CA TYR A 392 -6.52 -10.29 -15.87
C TYR A 392 -6.56 -8.78 -16.13
N GLY A 393 -6.95 -8.01 -15.11
CA GLY A 393 -7.14 -6.56 -15.22
C GLY A 393 -8.34 -6.20 -16.10
N SER A 394 -8.49 -4.93 -16.41
CA SER A 394 -9.52 -4.42 -17.30
C SER A 394 -8.98 -3.28 -18.15
N ASP A 395 -9.43 -3.19 -19.41
CA ASP A 395 -9.23 -1.98 -20.19
C ASP A 395 -10.13 -0.86 -19.64
N ARG A 396 -9.78 0.40 -19.91
CA ARG A 396 -10.68 1.52 -19.57
C ARG A 396 -11.97 1.42 -20.38
N MET A 397 -13.09 1.30 -19.68
CA MET A 397 -14.43 1.21 -20.27
C MET A 397 -15.06 2.59 -20.38
N ASP A 398 -15.88 2.80 -21.40
CA ASP A 398 -16.67 4.02 -21.61
C ASP A 398 -15.85 5.31 -21.41
N THR A 399 -14.64 5.34 -21.96
CA THR A 399 -13.76 6.49 -21.84
C THR A 399 -14.32 7.69 -22.61
N GLU A 400 -14.61 8.76 -21.90
CA GLU A 400 -15.02 10.04 -22.48
C GLU A 400 -14.07 11.15 -22.01
N THR A 401 -13.63 11.98 -22.97
CA THR A 401 -12.80 13.16 -22.71
C THR A 401 -13.70 14.39 -22.76
N LEU A 402 -13.64 15.22 -21.72
CA LEU A 402 -14.39 16.48 -21.64
C LEU A 402 -13.86 17.48 -22.66
N ALA A 403 -14.77 18.17 -23.34
CA ALA A 403 -14.38 19.21 -24.28
C ALA A 403 -13.93 20.47 -23.51
N THR A 404 -12.98 21.23 -24.05
CA THR A 404 -12.41 22.39 -23.34
C THR A 404 -13.44 23.49 -23.06
N ASP A 405 -14.51 23.58 -23.86
CA ASP A 405 -15.61 24.51 -23.65
C ASP A 405 -16.64 24.06 -22.60
N GLU A 406 -16.48 22.85 -22.05
CA GLU A 406 -17.27 22.32 -20.94
C GLU A 406 -16.61 22.55 -19.57
N ILE A 407 -15.35 22.99 -19.55
CA ILE A 407 -14.57 23.21 -18.34
C ILE A 407 -14.59 24.71 -18.01
N GLU A 408 -15.18 25.07 -16.87
CA GLU A 408 -15.04 26.41 -16.31
C GLU A 408 -13.99 26.40 -15.20
N VAL A 409 -13.03 27.31 -15.26
CA VAL A 409 -11.93 27.41 -14.30
C VAL A 409 -12.03 28.72 -13.54
N SER A 410 -11.82 28.65 -12.22
CA SER A 410 -11.64 29.82 -11.38
C SER A 410 -10.53 29.62 -10.36
N VAL A 411 -9.91 30.71 -9.93
CA VAL A 411 -8.82 30.70 -8.95
C VAL A 411 -9.29 31.41 -7.68
N GLY A 412 -9.06 30.78 -6.53
CA GLY A 412 -9.37 31.35 -5.22
C GLY A 412 -8.57 32.60 -4.90
N ASP A 413 -9.03 33.39 -3.92
CA ASP A 413 -8.45 34.70 -3.58
C ASP A 413 -6.97 34.64 -3.15
N ASP A 414 -6.54 33.54 -2.52
CA ASP A 414 -5.15 33.30 -2.10
C ASP A 414 -4.27 32.68 -3.19
N GLY A 415 -4.87 32.30 -4.32
CA GLY A 415 -4.20 31.66 -5.45
C GLY A 415 -3.79 30.21 -5.19
N THR A 416 -4.14 29.59 -4.07
CA THR A 416 -3.75 28.20 -3.77
C THR A 416 -4.81 27.19 -4.17
N VAL A 417 -6.03 27.64 -4.48
CA VAL A 417 -7.12 26.76 -4.95
C VAL A 417 -7.51 27.10 -6.37
N VAL A 418 -7.58 26.08 -7.22
CA VAL A 418 -8.17 26.15 -8.55
C VAL A 418 -9.44 25.30 -8.58
N THR A 419 -10.59 25.92 -8.82
CA THR A 419 -11.87 25.24 -8.95
C THR A 419 -12.15 24.95 -10.42
N LEU A 420 -12.35 23.68 -10.73
CA LEU A 420 -12.84 23.18 -12.02
C LEU A 420 -14.34 22.89 -11.88
N SER A 421 -15.19 23.66 -12.56
CA SER A 421 -16.61 23.34 -12.69
C SER A 421 -16.85 22.57 -13.98
N LEU A 422 -17.46 21.40 -13.84
CA LEU A 422 -17.76 20.46 -14.92
C LEU A 422 -19.28 20.33 -15.13
N PRO A 423 -19.75 19.97 -16.34
CA PRO A 423 -21.18 19.88 -16.65
C PRO A 423 -21.88 18.80 -15.82
N GLU A 424 -21.19 17.69 -15.59
CA GLU A 424 -21.61 16.59 -14.71
C GLU A 424 -20.40 15.92 -14.08
N ILE A 425 -20.63 15.32 -12.91
CA ILE A 425 -19.67 14.40 -12.30
C ILE A 425 -20.11 13.01 -12.69
N TYR A 426 -19.28 12.34 -13.50
CA TYR A 426 -19.55 10.96 -13.87
C TYR A 426 -19.45 10.07 -12.63
N VAL A 427 -20.52 9.34 -12.36
CA VAL A 427 -20.51 8.25 -11.38
C VAL A 427 -20.42 6.98 -12.18
N THR A 428 -19.24 6.36 -12.17
CA THR A 428 -19.03 5.07 -12.81
C THR A 428 -19.96 4.03 -12.16
N PRO A 429 -20.71 3.22 -12.93
CA PRO A 429 -21.53 2.12 -12.39
C PRO A 429 -20.72 1.06 -11.65
#